data_AF-A0A7C3I8N5-F1
#
_entry.id   AF-A0A7C3I8N5-F1
#
_cell.length_a   1.000
_cell.length_b   1.000
_cell.length_c   1.000
_cell.angle_alpha   90.00
_cell.angle_beta   90.00
_cell.angle_gamma   90.00
#
_symmetry.space_group_name_H-M   'P 1'
#
loop_
_entity.id
_entity.type
_entity.pdbx_description
1 polymer ?
#
loop_
_entity_poly.entity_id
_entity_poly.type
_entity_poly.pdbx_seq_one_letter_code
_entity_poly.pdbx_strand_id
1 'polypeptide(L)'
;MINKDIIHSLQYSRDSVSYTIPELVQSKDFYLLIESFCALVSESNFQYSKLLNFYFNEEGYIDCWQIPCLLLDIYEKRFNFHQQKLTDSFFTFTFYMFIIEFYNFCMQEYQPYSLKNPVVENGDAVIFQMQLCKHQTNLFFELFGKVLENLQSVNTNIKE
;
A
#
# COMPACT_ATOMS: atom_id res chain seq x y z
N MET A 1 17.15 7.17 -5.89
CA MET A 1 17.64 5.84 -5.47
C MET A 1 17.33 5.68 -4.00
N ILE A 2 16.23 5.00 -3.67
CA ILE A 2 15.97 4.58 -2.29
C ILE A 2 16.96 3.45 -2.00
N ASN A 3 17.77 3.64 -0.96
CA ASN A 3 18.82 2.69 -0.62
C ASN A 3 18.17 1.39 -0.14
N LYS A 4 18.55 0.23 -0.69
CA LYS A 4 17.99 -1.09 -0.31
C LYS A 4 18.07 -1.37 1.19
N ASP A 5 18.99 -0.70 1.89
CA ASP A 5 19.15 -0.72 3.33
C ASP A 5 17.93 -0.18 4.11
N ILE A 6 17.15 0.75 3.53
CA ILE A 6 15.98 1.35 4.18
C ILE A 6 14.83 0.33 4.25
N ILE A 7 14.64 -0.47 3.20
CA ILE A 7 13.59 -1.49 3.15
C ILE A 7 13.90 -2.64 4.13
N HIS A 8 15.18 -3.03 4.25
CA HIS A 8 15.61 -4.00 5.27
C HIS A 8 15.42 -3.54 6.73
N SER A 9 15.19 -2.24 6.94
CA SER A 9 14.90 -1.66 8.25
C SER A 9 13.42 -1.59 8.61
N LEU A 10 12.51 -1.87 7.66
CA LEU A 10 11.07 -1.98 7.90
C LEU A 10 10.80 -3.23 8.74
N GLN A 11 10.96 -3.09 10.04
CA GLN A 11 10.78 -4.15 11.02
C GLN A 11 9.53 -3.86 11.83
N TYR A 12 8.85 -4.93 12.24
CA TYR A 12 7.86 -4.89 13.30
C TYR A 12 8.55 -4.53 14.61
N SER A 13 8.77 -3.24 14.82
CA SER A 13 9.22 -2.69 16.08
C SER A 13 8.00 -2.25 16.87
N ARG A 14 8.08 -2.27 18.21
CA ARG A 14 7.00 -1.79 19.07
C ARG A 14 6.63 -0.33 18.76
N ASP A 15 7.60 0.43 18.26
CA ASP A 15 7.49 1.86 17.97
C ASP A 15 6.95 2.15 16.55
N SER A 16 6.79 1.12 15.71
CA SER A 16 6.27 1.22 14.33
C SER A 16 4.93 0.50 14.11
N VAL A 17 4.26 0.07 15.19
CA VAL A 17 2.96 -0.62 15.09
C VAL A 17 1.85 0.39 14.83
N SER A 18 1.19 0.26 13.68
CA SER A 18 -0.10 0.91 13.43
C SER A 18 -1.23 0.05 14.00
N TYR A 19 -2.21 0.68 14.65
CA TYR A 19 -3.36 0.00 15.25
C TYR A 19 -4.63 0.12 14.40
N THR A 20 -4.67 1.12 13.53
CA THR A 20 -5.80 1.40 12.65
C THR A 20 -5.36 1.58 11.19
N ILE A 21 -6.31 1.49 10.26
CA ILE A 21 -6.04 1.73 8.83
C ILE A 21 -5.53 3.15 8.55
N PRO A 22 -6.11 4.24 9.11
CA PRO A 22 -5.55 5.58 8.94
C PRO A 22 -4.13 5.71 9.46
N GLU A 23 -3.83 5.13 10.63
CA GLU A 23 -2.46 5.12 11.17
C GLU A 23 -1.49 4.36 10.25
N LEU A 24 -1.91 3.22 9.71
CA LEU A 24 -1.11 2.45 8.76
C LEU A 24 -0.79 3.28 7.52
N VAL A 25 -1.81 3.84 6.87
CA VAL A 25 -1.66 4.57 5.60
C VAL A 25 -0.84 5.85 5.76
N GLN A 26 -0.93 6.50 6.93
CA GLN A 26 -0.16 7.70 7.26
C GLN A 26 1.22 7.39 7.86
N SER A 27 1.54 6.12 8.11
CA SER A 27 2.82 5.73 8.68
C SER A 27 3.96 5.99 7.69
N LYS A 28 5.13 6.34 8.24
CA LYS A 28 6.36 6.48 7.46
C LYS A 28 6.72 5.18 6.73
N ASP A 29 6.47 4.03 7.36
CA ASP A 29 6.78 2.72 6.80
C ASP A 29 5.94 2.44 5.55
N PHE A 30 4.65 2.74 5.60
CA PHE A 30 3.77 2.63 4.43
C PHE A 30 4.16 3.58 3.31
N TYR A 31 4.58 4.81 3.65
CA TYR A 31 5.12 5.75 2.67
C TYR A 31 6.37 5.19 1.98
N LEU A 32 7.33 4.65 2.73
CA LEU A 32 8.55 4.08 2.17
C LEU A 32 8.26 2.89 1.25
N LEU A 33 7.24 2.09 1.58
CA LEU A 33 6.81 0.98 0.73
C LEU A 33 6.21 1.45 -0.58
N ILE A 34 5.29 2.42 -0.55
CA ILE A 34 4.69 2.91 -1.79
C ILE A 34 5.73 3.62 -2.65
N GLU A 35 6.65 4.39 -2.05
CA GLU A 35 7.73 5.07 -2.76
C GLU A 35 8.67 4.06 -3.44
N SER A 36 9.07 3.01 -2.71
CA SER A 36 9.91 1.93 -3.22
C SER A 36 9.22 1.14 -4.33
N PHE A 37 7.94 0.83 -4.15
CA PHE A 37 7.13 0.16 -5.16
C PHE A 37 7.01 1.01 -6.43
N CYS A 38 6.66 2.29 -6.29
CA CYS A 38 6.54 3.22 -7.42
C CYS A 38 7.85 3.32 -8.20
N ALA A 39 8.99 3.44 -7.52
CA ALA A 39 10.30 3.43 -8.15
C ALA A 39 10.52 2.13 -8.96
N LEU A 40 10.28 0.97 -8.35
CA LEU A 40 10.45 -0.34 -8.99
C LEU A 40 9.57 -0.50 -10.23
N VAL A 41 8.27 -0.18 -10.14
CA VAL A 41 7.32 -0.42 -11.22
C VAL A 41 7.41 0.62 -12.33
N SER A 42 7.83 1.85 -12.01
CA SER A 42 8.02 2.90 -13.02
C SER A 42 9.13 2.58 -14.02
N GLU A 43 10.14 1.83 -13.60
CA GLU A 43 11.26 1.39 -14.43
C GLU A 43 10.93 0.12 -15.25
N SER A 44 10.10 -0.77 -14.70
CA SER A 44 9.89 -2.12 -15.23
C SER A 44 8.55 -2.32 -15.95
N ASN A 45 7.55 -1.47 -15.70
CA ASN A 45 6.21 -1.61 -16.27
C ASN A 45 5.72 -0.30 -16.88
N PHE A 46 5.62 -0.28 -18.21
CA PHE A 46 5.20 0.90 -18.97
C PHE A 46 3.77 1.39 -18.63
N GLN A 47 2.85 0.48 -18.29
CA GLN A 47 1.48 0.88 -17.93
C GLN A 47 1.44 1.59 -16.57
N TYR A 48 2.21 1.11 -15.59
CA TYR A 48 2.34 1.78 -14.30
C TYR A 48 3.12 3.08 -14.41
N SER A 49 4.17 3.11 -15.22
CA SER A 49 4.87 4.36 -15.53
C SER A 49 3.92 5.42 -16.12
N LYS A 50 3.04 5.03 -17.06
CA LYS A 50 1.99 5.92 -17.59
C LYS A 50 0.98 6.35 -16.54
N LEU A 51 0.47 5.43 -15.74
CA LEU A 51 -0.47 5.72 -14.65
C LEU A 51 0.12 6.77 -13.70
N LEU A 52 1.33 6.52 -13.21
CA LEU A 52 2.04 7.40 -12.26
C LEU A 52 2.31 8.78 -12.86
N ASN A 53 2.82 8.82 -14.09
CA ASN A 53 3.14 10.10 -14.74
C ASN A 53 1.91 10.92 -15.12
N PHE A 54 0.78 10.28 -15.43
CA PHE A 54 -0.41 11.01 -15.85
C PHE A 54 -1.29 11.47 -14.68
N TYR A 55 -1.40 10.65 -13.63
CA TYR A 55 -2.35 10.90 -12.53
C TYR A 55 -1.72 11.35 -11.22
N PHE A 56 -0.41 11.19 -11.07
CA PHE A 56 0.30 11.45 -9.82
C PHE A 56 1.60 12.24 -10.05
N ASN A 57 1.80 12.85 -11.23
CA ASN A 57 2.93 13.73 -11.47
C ASN A 57 2.57 15.17 -11.10
N GLU A 58 3.39 15.77 -10.25
CA GLU A 58 3.36 17.19 -9.97
C GLU A 58 4.74 17.78 -10.26
N GLU A 59 4.76 18.82 -11.10
CA GLU A 59 5.97 19.59 -11.43
C GLU A 59 7.15 18.76 -11.97
N GLY A 60 6.87 17.63 -12.63
CA GLY A 60 7.89 16.76 -13.22
C GLY A 60 8.35 15.63 -12.31
N TYR A 61 7.76 15.46 -11.12
CA TYR A 61 8.05 14.37 -10.20
C TYR A 61 6.78 13.60 -9.84
N ILE A 62 6.90 12.28 -9.63
CA ILE A 62 5.79 11.45 -9.17
C ILE A 62 5.59 11.69 -7.67
N ASP A 63 4.49 12.34 -7.29
CA ASP A 63 4.10 12.52 -5.91
C ASP A 63 3.46 11.25 -5.36
N CYS A 64 4.29 10.39 -4.76
CA CYS A 64 3.86 9.14 -4.17
C CYS A 64 2.95 9.34 -2.95
N TRP A 65 2.89 10.52 -2.33
CA TRP A 65 2.01 10.79 -1.18
C TRP A 65 0.52 10.80 -1.54
N GLN A 66 0.19 11.14 -2.78
CA GLN A 66 -1.19 11.15 -3.24
C GLN A 66 -1.83 9.75 -3.27
N ILE A 67 -1.01 8.71 -3.41
CA ILE A 67 -1.51 7.34 -3.52
C ILE A 67 -2.06 6.84 -2.17
N PRO A 68 -1.34 6.92 -1.04
CA PRO A 68 -1.89 6.68 0.29
C PRO A 68 -3.15 7.49 0.58
N CYS A 69 -3.19 8.79 0.25
CA CYS A 69 -4.38 9.62 0.44
C CYS A 69 -5.58 9.10 -0.36
N LEU A 70 -5.37 8.78 -1.63
CA LEU A 70 -6.40 8.18 -2.49
C LEU A 70 -6.88 6.83 -1.94
N LEU A 71 -5.96 5.98 -1.47
CA LEU A 71 -6.30 4.70 -0.84
C LEU A 71 -7.23 4.90 0.36
N LEU A 72 -6.91 5.85 1.24
CA LEU A 72 -7.72 6.14 2.42
C LEU A 72 -9.08 6.71 2.03
N ASP A 73 -9.14 7.62 1.06
CA ASP A 73 -10.41 8.18 0.58
C ASP A 73 -11.29 7.11 -0.06
N ILE A 74 -10.72 6.20 -0.85
CA ILE A 74 -11.46 5.07 -1.41
C ILE A 74 -11.94 4.13 -0.28
N TYR A 75 -11.08 3.82 0.69
CA TYR A 75 -11.42 2.99 1.84
C TYR A 75 -12.63 3.57 2.61
N GLU A 76 -12.64 4.88 2.84
CA GLU A 76 -13.71 5.60 3.54
C GLU A 76 -14.91 5.99 2.65
N LYS A 77 -14.94 5.55 1.38
CA LYS A 77 -15.95 5.90 0.37
C LYS A 77 -16.11 7.41 0.11
N ARG A 78 -15.02 8.17 0.25
CA ARG A 78 -14.95 9.63 0.02
C ARG A 78 -14.50 9.94 -1.41
N PHE A 79 -15.31 9.57 -2.39
CA PHE A 79 -14.92 9.64 -3.82
C PHE A 79 -14.98 11.04 -4.44
N ASN A 80 -15.63 12.01 -3.78
CA ASN A 80 -15.96 13.30 -4.38
C ASN A 80 -14.73 14.06 -4.91
N PHE A 81 -13.58 13.96 -4.23
CA PHE A 81 -12.35 14.63 -4.63
C PHE A 81 -11.63 13.95 -5.81
N HIS A 82 -11.97 12.69 -6.09
CA HIS A 82 -11.29 11.85 -7.07
C HIS A 82 -12.19 11.43 -8.23
N GLN A 83 -13.40 12.00 -8.32
CA GLN A 83 -14.44 11.57 -9.27
C GLN A 83 -13.92 11.52 -10.71
N GLN A 84 -13.16 12.53 -11.15
CA GLN A 84 -12.58 12.55 -12.49
C GLN A 84 -11.66 11.36 -12.76
N LYS A 85 -10.76 11.04 -11.82
CA LYS A 85 -9.86 9.87 -11.92
C LYS A 85 -10.67 8.58 -11.91
N LEU A 86 -11.67 8.47 -11.03
CA LEU A 86 -12.47 7.27 -10.83
C LEU A 86 -13.51 7.02 -11.94
N THR A 87 -13.81 8.01 -12.78
CA THR A 87 -14.62 7.82 -13.99
C THR A 87 -13.81 7.38 -15.21
N ASP A 88 -12.48 7.49 -15.15
CA ASP A 88 -11.60 7.06 -16.23
C ASP A 88 -11.41 5.52 -16.17
N SER A 89 -11.75 4.84 -17.26
CA SER A 89 -11.68 3.38 -17.34
C SER A 89 -10.24 2.86 -17.41
N PHE A 90 -9.32 3.62 -18.00
CA PHE A 90 -7.90 3.31 -17.99
C PHE A 90 -7.35 3.46 -16.57
N PHE A 91 -7.66 4.56 -15.89
CA PHE A 91 -7.24 4.77 -14.50
C PHE A 91 -7.72 3.63 -13.61
N THR A 92 -9.03 3.38 -13.57
CA THR A 92 -9.63 2.40 -12.66
C THR A 92 -9.11 1.00 -12.91
N PHE A 93 -8.98 0.57 -14.17
CA PHE A 93 -8.43 -0.74 -14.51
C PHE A 93 -6.95 -0.88 -14.10
N THR A 94 -6.12 0.08 -14.48
CA THR A 94 -4.67 0.02 -14.19
C THR A 94 -4.39 0.22 -12.70
N PHE A 95 -5.14 1.09 -12.01
CA PHE A 95 -5.03 1.29 -10.58
C PHE A 95 -5.47 0.05 -9.80
N TYR A 96 -6.52 -0.65 -10.23
CA TYR A 96 -6.93 -1.93 -9.63
C TYR A 96 -5.79 -2.96 -9.66
N MET A 97 -5.12 -3.12 -10.82
CA MET A 97 -3.97 -4.01 -10.96
C MET A 97 -2.77 -3.54 -10.11
N PHE A 98 -2.53 -2.23 -10.10
CA PHE A 98 -1.49 -1.61 -9.28
C PHE A 98 -1.69 -1.91 -7.78
N ILE A 99 -2.92 -1.84 -7.27
CA ILE A 99 -3.24 -2.16 -5.86
C ILE A 99 -2.97 -3.64 -5.54
N ILE A 100 -3.31 -4.56 -6.45
CA ILE A 100 -3.03 -5.99 -6.26
C ILE A 100 -1.51 -6.24 -6.21
N GLU A 101 -0.76 -5.66 -7.13
CA GLU A 101 0.70 -5.82 -7.15
C GLU A 101 1.36 -5.15 -5.94
N PHE A 102 0.85 -3.98 -5.52
CA PHE A 102 1.36 -3.31 -4.33
C PHE A 102 1.11 -4.11 -3.05
N TYR A 103 -0.05 -4.77 -2.93
CA TYR A 103 -0.32 -5.70 -1.82
C TYR A 103 0.72 -6.83 -1.79
N ASN A 104 0.98 -7.45 -2.94
CA ASN A 104 1.95 -8.54 -3.05
C ASN A 104 3.37 -8.06 -2.69
N PHE A 105 3.75 -6.86 -3.15
CA PHE A 105 5.01 -6.22 -2.77
C PHE A 105 5.10 -6.02 -1.25
N CYS A 106 4.06 -5.47 -0.62
CA CYS A 106 4.04 -5.30 0.84
C CYS A 106 4.23 -6.64 1.57
N MET A 107 3.53 -7.70 1.14
CA MET A 107 3.65 -9.03 1.78
C MET A 107 5.05 -9.65 1.57
N GLN A 108 5.68 -9.41 0.43
CA GLN A 108 7.05 -9.87 0.15
C GLN A 108 8.09 -9.16 0.99
N GLU A 109 7.98 -7.84 1.16
CA GLU A 109 8.94 -7.05 1.94
C GLU A 109 8.76 -7.25 3.45
N TYR A 110 7.51 -7.30 3.94
CA TYR A 110 7.26 -7.50 5.37
C TYR A 110 7.51 -8.93 5.86
N GLN A 111 7.42 -9.92 4.96
CA GLN A 111 7.54 -11.34 5.29
C GLN A 111 6.85 -11.74 6.60
N PRO A 112 5.52 -11.53 6.75
CA PRO A 112 4.81 -11.71 8.03
C PRO A 112 4.84 -13.15 8.59
N TYR A 113 5.33 -14.10 7.80
CA TYR A 113 5.49 -15.51 8.15
C TYR A 113 6.93 -15.89 8.55
N SER A 114 7.89 -14.97 8.46
CA SER A 114 9.30 -15.23 8.73
C SER A 114 9.68 -14.75 10.14
N LEU A 115 9.87 -15.69 11.07
CA LEU A 115 10.48 -15.41 12.37
C LEU A 115 12.01 -15.41 12.25
N LYS A 116 12.69 -14.39 12.79
CA LYS A 116 14.16 -14.35 12.79
C LYS A 116 14.72 -15.23 13.91
N ASN A 117 15.85 -15.89 13.66
CA ASN A 117 16.59 -16.73 14.60
C ASN A 117 16.77 -16.15 16.03
N PRO A 118 17.06 -14.85 16.25
CA PRO A 118 17.25 -14.29 17.60
C PRO A 118 15.98 -14.25 18.45
N VAL A 119 14.79 -14.28 17.83
CA VAL A 119 13.52 -14.24 18.56
C VAL A 119 13.14 -15.64 19.05
N VAL A 120 13.59 -16.69 18.36
CA VAL A 120 13.29 -18.10 18.67
C VAL A 120 13.78 -18.51 20.06
N GLU A 121 14.75 -17.81 20.64
CA GLU A 121 15.34 -18.10 21.94
C GLU A 121 14.48 -17.64 23.14
N ASN A 122 13.46 -16.79 22.91
CA ASN A 122 12.54 -16.31 23.95
C ASN A 122 11.08 -16.46 23.51
N GLY A 123 10.39 -17.47 24.06
CA GLY A 123 9.02 -17.82 23.68
C GLY A 123 8.00 -16.69 23.79
N ASP A 124 8.10 -15.82 24.81
CA ASP A 124 7.18 -14.69 24.96
C ASP A 124 7.43 -13.61 23.90
N ALA A 125 8.70 -13.40 23.53
CA ALA A 125 9.06 -12.49 22.45
C ALA A 125 8.60 -13.02 21.08
N VAL A 126 8.68 -14.34 20.84
CA VAL A 126 8.11 -14.98 19.65
C VAL A 126 6.62 -14.74 19.55
N ILE A 127 5.88 -15.06 20.62
CA ILE A 127 4.41 -14.93 20.63
C ILE A 127 4.00 -13.49 20.36
N PHE A 128 4.65 -12.52 21.02
CA PHE A 128 4.38 -11.10 20.80
C PHE A 128 4.67 -10.68 19.35
N GLN A 129 5.81 -11.10 18.78
CA GLN A 129 6.13 -10.78 17.39
C GLN A 129 5.12 -11.40 16.41
N MET A 130 4.70 -12.64 16.63
CA MET A 130 3.66 -13.29 15.82
C MET A 130 2.34 -12.54 15.88
N GLN A 131 1.95 -12.05 17.07
CA GLN A 131 0.75 -11.23 17.23
C GLN A 131 0.84 -9.91 16.45
N LEU A 132 1.99 -9.24 16.49
CA LEU A 132 2.23 -8.02 15.71
C LEU A 132 2.18 -8.28 14.20
N CYS A 133 2.85 -9.32 13.73
CA CYS A 133 2.84 -9.72 12.32
C CYS A 133 1.41 -10.00 11.84
N LYS A 134 0.65 -10.78 12.63
CA LYS A 134 -0.76 -11.06 12.36
C LYS A 134 -1.59 -9.79 12.29
N HIS A 135 -1.39 -8.87 13.24
CA HIS A 135 -2.16 -7.63 13.29
C HIS A 135 -1.93 -6.75 12.05
N GLN A 136 -0.67 -6.46 11.68
CA GLN A 136 -0.45 -5.64 10.49
C GLN A 136 -0.87 -6.37 9.22
N THR A 137 -0.67 -7.69 9.11
CA THR A 137 -1.19 -8.46 7.96
C THR A 137 -2.69 -8.29 7.81
N ASN A 138 -3.44 -8.31 8.92
CA ASN A 138 -4.88 -8.05 8.89
C ASN A 138 -5.19 -6.62 8.43
N LEU A 139 -4.43 -5.62 8.88
CA LEU A 139 -4.61 -4.23 8.43
C LEU A 139 -4.35 -4.08 6.93
N PHE A 140 -3.29 -4.69 6.40
CA PHE A 140 -3.04 -4.73 4.95
C PHE A 140 -4.18 -5.43 4.22
N PHE A 141 -4.60 -6.61 4.67
CA PHE A 141 -5.70 -7.34 4.05
C PHE A 141 -7.00 -6.53 4.04
N GLU A 142 -7.33 -5.89 5.16
CA GLU A 142 -8.53 -5.06 5.31
C GLU A 142 -8.48 -3.80 4.43
N LEU A 143 -7.38 -3.05 4.44
CA LEU A 143 -7.19 -1.86 3.61
C LEU A 143 -7.38 -2.20 2.12
N PHE A 144 -6.57 -3.15 1.62
CA PHE A 144 -6.53 -3.47 0.20
C PHE A 144 -7.84 -4.14 -0.24
N GLY A 145 -8.38 -5.05 0.58
CA GLY A 145 -9.66 -5.69 0.33
C GLY A 145 -10.81 -4.67 0.20
N LYS A 146 -10.91 -3.73 1.13
CA LYS A 146 -11.95 -2.70 1.09
C LYS A 146 -11.76 -1.70 -0.04
N VAL A 147 -10.52 -1.34 -0.36
CA VAL A 147 -10.24 -0.47 -1.50
C VAL A 147 -10.68 -1.12 -2.81
N LEU A 148 -10.37 -2.40 -3.03
CA LEU A 148 -10.77 -3.11 -4.24
C LEU A 148 -12.30 -3.28 -4.33
N GLU A 149 -12.96 -3.61 -3.22
CA GLU A 149 -14.43 -3.69 -3.14
C GLU A 149 -15.09 -2.35 -3.49
N ASN A 150 -14.58 -1.26 -2.90
CA ASN A 150 -15.11 0.08 -3.11
C ASN A 150 -14.86 0.58 -4.54
N LEU A 151 -13.68 0.30 -5.13
CA LEU A 151 -13.40 0.59 -6.54
C LEU A 151 -14.36 -0.12 -7.49
N GLN A 152 -14.69 -1.39 -7.22
CA GLN A 152 -15.66 -2.13 -8.03
C GLN A 152 -17.06 -1.51 -7.94
N SER A 153 -17.48 -1.07 -6.75
CA SER A 153 -18.79 -0.43 -6.55
C SER A 153 -18.94 0.89 -7.33
N VAL A 154 -17.85 1.64 -7.49
CA VAL A 154 -17.84 2.87 -8.30
C VAL A 154 -18.02 2.52 -9.78
N ASN A 155 -17.36 1.48 -10.28
CA ASN A 155 -17.48 1.04 -11.67
C ASN A 155 -18.86 0.49 -12.03
N THR A 156 -19.62 -0.07 -11.07
CA THR A 156 -21.00 -0.51 -11.30
C THR A 156 -21.98 0.67 -11.37
N ASN A 157 -21.79 1.70 -10.54
CA ASN A 157 -22.68 2.87 -10.50
C ASN A 157 -22.54 3.82 -11.70
N ILE A 158 -21.45 3.71 -12.48
CA ILE A 158 -21.24 4.52 -13.70
C ILE A 158 -21.92 3.89 -14.93
N LYS A 159 -22.37 2.63 -14.85
CA LYS A 159 -23.02 1.90 -15.95
C LYS A 159 -24.56 1.97 -15.94
N GLU A 160 -25.16 2.63 -14.95
CA GLU A 160 -26.60 2.93 -14.86
C GLU A 160 -26.86 4.39 -15.26
#